data_AF-A0A9E1SQ94-F1
#
_entry.id   AF-A0A9E1SQ94-F1
#
_cell.length_a   1.000
_cell.length_b   1.000
_cell.length_c   1.000
_cell.angle_alpha   90.00
_cell.angle_beta   90.00
_cell.angle_gamma   90.00
#
_symmetry.space_group_name_H-M   'P 1'
#
loop_
_entity.id
_entity.type
_entity.pdbx_description
1 polymer ?
#
loop_
_entity_poly.entity_id
_entity_poly.type
_entity_poly.pdbx_seq_one_letter_code
_entity_poly.pdbx_strand_id
1 'polypeptide(L)'
;YGALILIGVGWNFMFTAGTTLLEHAYDEHEKAYVQGLNDLVVFGLAALATLASGFMLETVGWDMMNNLVIVVLILLIAVILWFVRVRDTKPKDRSDAII
;
A
#
# COMPACT_ATOMS: atom_id res chain seq x y z
N TYR A 1 -18.70 2.15 15.08
CA TYR A 1 -18.13 0.81 14.86
C TYR A 1 -17.77 0.53 13.40
N GLY A 2 -18.61 0.87 12.43
CA GLY A 2 -18.30 0.63 11.00
C GLY A 2 -16.95 1.17 10.53
N ALA A 3 -16.55 2.37 10.98
CA ALA A 3 -15.24 2.96 10.64
C ALA A 3 -14.05 2.10 11.10
N LEU A 4 -14.08 1.56 12.32
CA LEU A 4 -13.02 0.69 12.84
C LEU A 4 -12.94 -0.64 12.08
N ILE A 5 -14.10 -1.18 11.69
CA ILE A 5 -14.18 -2.39 10.86
C ILE A 5 -13.58 -2.12 9.48
N LEU A 6 -13.96 -1.03 8.82
CA LEU A 6 -13.45 -0.66 7.50
C LEU A 6 -11.94 -0.41 7.50
N ILE A 7 -11.42 0.25 8.54
CA ILE A 7 -9.97 0.43 8.71
C ILE A 7 -9.28 -0.92 8.88
N GLY A 8 -9.81 -1.80 9.75
CA GLY A 8 -9.25 -3.13 9.96
C GLY A 8 -9.25 -3.97 8.67
N VAL A 9 -10.34 -3.94 7.92
CA VAL A 9 -10.46 -4.62 6.62
C VAL A 9 -9.46 -4.02 5.61
N GLY A 10 -9.42 -2.69 5.47
CA GLY A 10 -8.50 -2.01 4.56
C GLY A 10 -7.03 -2.29 4.85
N TRP A 11 -6.64 -2.34 6.13
CA TRP A 11 -5.29 -2.71 6.56
C TRP A 11 -4.90 -4.13 6.13
N ASN A 12 -5.78 -5.11 6.35
CA ASN A 12 -5.52 -6.49 5.95
C ASN A 12 -5.38 -6.62 4.44
N PHE A 13 -6.29 -6.02 3.66
CA PHE A 13 -6.20 -6.04 2.20
C PHE A 13 -4.92 -5.37 1.69
N MET A 14 -4.52 -4.22 2.26
CA MET A 14 -3.30 -3.53 1.86
C MET A 14 -2.05 -4.36 2.17
N PHE A 15 -1.99 -4.98 3.35
CA PHE A 15 -0.86 -5.82 3.74
C PHE A 15 -0.77 -7.05 2.84
N THR A 16 -1.85 -7.83 2.70
CA THR A 16 -1.85 -9.05 1.87
C THR A 16 -1.65 -8.75 0.38
N ALA A 17 -2.30 -7.72 -0.18
CA ALA A 17 -2.10 -7.36 -1.59
C ALA A 17 -0.69 -6.82 -1.84
N GLY A 18 -0.14 -6.05 -0.89
CA GLY A 18 1.22 -5.53 -0.95
C GLY A 18 2.27 -6.63 -0.95
N THR A 19 2.20 -7.57 0.00
CA THR A 19 3.12 -8.71 0.06
C THR A 19 2.97 -9.62 -1.16
N THR A 20 1.73 -9.88 -1.60
CA THR A 20 1.48 -10.70 -2.80
C THR A 20 2.10 -10.07 -4.06
N LEU A 21 1.93 -8.76 -4.25
CA LEU A 21 2.49 -8.05 -5.40
C LEU A 21 4.03 -8.04 -5.35
N LEU A 22 4.59 -7.87 -4.15
CA LEU A 22 6.02 -7.88 -3.92
C LEU A 22 6.60 -9.27 -4.24
N GLU A 23 5.99 -10.35 -3.75
CA GLU A 23 6.43 -11.73 -4.04
C GLU A 23 6.31 -12.11 -5.53
N HIS A 24 5.37 -11.53 -6.28
CA HIS A 24 5.26 -11.76 -7.72
C HIS A 24 6.31 -11.03 -8.55
N ALA A 25 6.94 -9.98 -8.00
CA ALA A 25 7.94 -9.19 -8.71
C ALA A 25 9.37 -9.76 -8.61
N TYR A 26 9.60 -10.74 -7.74
CA TYR A 26 10.93 -11.29 -7.44
C TYR A 26 10.98 -12.82 -7.61
N ASP A 27 12.17 -13.30 -7.97
CA ASP A 27 12.46 -14.73 -8.15
C ASP A 27 12.41 -15.49 -6.81
N GLU A 28 12.13 -16.80 -6.83
CA GLU A 28 11.89 -17.60 -5.61
C GLU A 28 13.03 -17.52 -4.58
N HIS A 29 14.26 -17.38 -5.06
CA HIS A 29 15.45 -17.27 -4.22
C HIS A 29 15.55 -15.93 -3.48
N GLU A 30 14.90 -14.87 -3.96
CA GLU A 30 14.98 -13.52 -3.38
C GLU A 30 13.78 -13.20 -2.46
N LYS A 31 12.69 -13.97 -2.57
CA LYS A 31 11.43 -13.75 -1.82
C LYS A 31 11.63 -13.65 -0.31
N ALA A 32 12.42 -14.55 0.28
CA ALA A 32 12.65 -14.58 1.73
C ALA A 32 13.36 -13.32 2.24
N TYR A 33 14.31 -12.80 1.45
CA TYR A 33 15.03 -11.57 1.79
C TYR A 33 14.14 -10.34 1.64
N VAL A 34 13.39 -10.26 0.54
CA VAL A 34 12.49 -9.15 0.24
C VAL A 34 11.31 -9.08 1.23
N GLN A 35 10.77 -10.22 1.64
CA GLN A 35 9.72 -10.29 2.67
C GLN A 35 10.24 -9.81 4.03
N GLY A 36 11.45 -10.21 4.43
CA GLY A 36 12.07 -9.73 5.66
C GLY A 36 12.31 -8.21 5.65
N LEU A 37 12.73 -7.65 4.51
CA LEU A 37 12.85 -6.19 4.36
C LEU A 37 11.49 -5.48 4.43
N ASN A 38 10.46 -6.03 3.78
CA ASN A 38 9.12 -5.46 3.84
C ASN A 38 8.60 -5.40 5.28
N ASP A 39 8.69 -6.51 6.02
CA ASP A 39 8.24 -6.56 7.41
C ASP A 39 9.04 -5.59 8.29
N LEU A 40 10.35 -5.51 8.09
CA LEU A 40 11.21 -4.55 8.81
C LEU A 40 10.79 -3.10 8.53
N VAL A 41 10.50 -2.75 7.27
CA VAL A 41 10.08 -1.40 6.90
C VAL A 41 8.70 -1.09 7.46
N VAL A 42 7.73 -2.00 7.32
CA VAL A 42 6.36 -1.81 7.84
C VAL A 42 6.39 -1.62 9.36
N PHE A 43 7.05 -2.51 10.09
CA PHE A 43 7.12 -2.41 11.54
C PHE A 43 8.02 -1.26 12.03
N GLY A 44 9.11 -0.98 11.32
CA GLY A 44 9.99 0.16 11.61
C GLY A 44 9.28 1.50 11.47
N LEU A 45 8.54 1.70 10.37
CA LEU A 45 7.72 2.89 10.17
C LEU A 45 6.57 2.97 11.18
N ALA A 46 5.93 1.84 11.52
CA ALA A 46 4.90 1.82 12.55
C ALA A 46 5.44 2.22 13.93
N ALA A 47 6.65 1.77 14.29
CA ALA A 47 7.33 2.17 15.52
C ALA A 47 7.64 3.67 15.53
N LEU A 48 8.21 4.21 14.45
CA LEU A 48 8.49 5.64 14.32
C LEU A 48 7.21 6.49 14.37
N ALA A 49 6.15 6.06 13.68
CA ALA A 49 4.85 6.73 13.72
C ALA A 49 4.24 6.72 15.13
N THR A 50 4.38 5.61 15.86
CA THR A 50 3.92 5.51 17.24
C THR A 50 4.68 6.48 18.15
N LEU A 51 6.00 6.56 18.01
CA LEU A 51 6.83 7.53 18.74
C LEU A 51 6.49 8.99 18.39
N ALA A 52 6.24 9.27 17.11
CA ALA A 52 5.90 10.61 16.63
C ALA A 52 4.44 11.02 16.91
N SER A 53 3.56 10.08 17.23
CA SER A 53 2.12 10.33 17.35
C SER A 53 1.76 11.41 18.36
N GLY A 54 2.45 11.46 19.51
CA GLY A 54 2.23 12.47 20.53
C GLY A 54 2.60 13.87 20.05
N PHE A 55 3.77 14.00 19.42
CA PHE A 55 4.24 15.27 18.85
C PHE A 55 3.37 15.75 17.68
N MET A 56 2.94 14.83 16.80
CA MET A 56 2.03 15.15 15.71
C MET A 56 0.66 15.60 16.22
N LEU A 57 0.12 14.97 17.27
CA LEU A 57 -1.17 15.37 17.83
C LEU A 57 -1.11 16.79 18.42
N GLU A 58 -0.02 17.13 19.12
CA GLU A 58 0.17 18.46 19.71
C GLU A 58 0.35 19.55 18.65
N THR A 59 1.12 19.27 17.59
CA THR A 59 1.50 20.28 16.59
C THR A 59 0.53 20.41 15.42
N VAL A 60 0.02 19.30 14.91
CA VAL A 60 -0.84 19.24 13.72
C VAL A 60 -2.31 19.29 14.11
N GLY A 61 -2.67 18.74 15.27
CA GLY A 61 -4.06 18.63 15.70
C GLY A 61 -4.84 17.57 14.90
N TRP A 62 -5.98 17.17 15.46
CA TRP A 62 -6.75 16.03 14.95
C TRP A 62 -7.37 16.28 13.56
N ASP A 63 -7.93 17.47 13.35
CA ASP A 63 -8.63 17.81 12.09
C ASP A 63 -7.68 17.87 10.89
N MET A 64 -6.51 18.50 11.07
CA MET A 64 -5.51 18.58 10.01
C MET A 64 -4.93 17.20 9.68
N MET A 65 -4.73 16.34 10.68
CA MET A 65 -4.28 14.98 10.47
C MET A 65 -5.29 14.17 9.65
N ASN A 66 -6.59 14.32 9.93
CA ASN A 66 -7.64 13.69 9.13
C ASN A 66 -7.68 14.21 7.68
N ASN A 67 -7.52 15.52 7.48
CA ASN A 67 -7.45 16.11 6.13
C ASN A 67 -6.24 15.60 5.34
N LEU A 68 -5.07 15.49 5.98
CA LEU A 68 -3.88 14.92 5.34
C LEU A 68 -4.11 13.48 4.89
N VAL A 69 -4.74 12.65 5.73
CA VAL A 69 -5.09 11.26 5.35
C VAL A 69 -6.04 11.24 4.16
N ILE A 70 -7.06 12.11 4.12
CA ILE A 70 -7.99 12.19 2.98
C ILE A 70 -7.25 12.56 1.68
N VAL A 71 -6.33 13.54 1.73
CA VAL A 71 -5.52 13.93 0.57
C VAL A 71 -4.68 12.74 0.06
N VAL A 72 -4.01 12.02 0.97
CA VAL A 72 -3.23 10.83 0.62
C VAL A 72 -4.11 9.75 -0.01
N LEU A 73 -5.29 9.49 0.54
CA LEU A 73 -6.24 8.51 0.00
C LEU A 73 -6.71 8.86 -1.41
N ILE A 74 -7.03 10.14 -1.68
CA ILE A 74 -7.42 10.60 -3.01
C ILE A 74 -6.28 10.41 -4.01
N LEU A 75 -5.05 10.75 -3.62
CA LEU A 75 -3.86 10.55 -4.47
C LEU A 75 -3.63 9.06 -4.78
N LEU A 76 -3.76 8.17 -3.79
CA LEU A 76 -3.64 6.74 -3.99
C LEU A 76 -4.69 6.21 -4.98
N ILE A 77 -5.95 6.62 -4.84
CA ILE A 77 -7.02 6.25 -5.77
C ILE A 77 -6.69 6.77 -7.18
N ALA A 78 -6.21 8.00 -7.32
CA ALA A 78 -5.84 8.56 -8.61
C ALA A 78 -4.70 7.77 -9.29
N VAL A 79 -3.68 7.39 -8.52
CA VAL A 79 -2.56 6.56 -9.02
C VAL A 79 -3.04 5.18 -9.45
N ILE A 80 -3.91 4.54 -8.66
CA ILE A 80 -4.47 3.22 -9.00
C ILE A 80 -5.32 3.32 -10.28
N LEU A 81 -6.20 4.31 -10.39
CA LEU A 81 -7.02 4.53 -11.58
C LEU A 81 -6.15 4.80 -12.81
N TRP A 82 -5.11 5.61 -12.68
CA TRP A 82 -4.14 5.84 -13.75
C TRP A 82 -3.42 4.55 -14.16
N PHE A 83 -2.91 3.77 -13.20
CA PHE A 83 -2.20 2.52 -13.46
C PHE A 83 -3.10 1.47 -14.17
N VAL A 84 -4.34 1.32 -13.73
CA VAL A 84 -5.34 0.46 -14.42
C VAL A 84 -5.56 0.94 -15.84
N ARG A 85 -5.72 2.25 -16.04
CA ARG A 85 -5.96 2.84 -17.36
C ARG A 85 -4.77 2.64 -18.31
N VAL A 86 -3.54 2.67 -17.80
CA VAL A 86 -2.32 2.40 -18.57
C VAL A 86 -2.20 0.91 -18.90
N ARG A 87 -2.51 -0.01 -17.97
CA ARG A 87 -2.45 -1.47 -18.24
C ARG A 87 -3.40 -1.91 -19.36
N ASP A 88 -4.60 -1.34 -19.42
CA ASP A 88 -5.60 -1.68 -20.46
C ASP A 88 -5.20 -1.20 -21.88
N THR A 89 -4.18 -0.35 -22.02
CA THR A 89 -3.73 0.14 -23.34
C THR A 89 -2.68 -0.74 -24.01
N LYS A 90 -2.16 -1.77 -23.34
CA LYS A 90 -1.30 -2.77 -24.00
C LYS A 90 -2.21 -3.85 -24.62
N PRO A 91 -2.32 -3.95 -25.96
CA PRO A 91 -3.06 -5.03 -26.57
C PRO A 91 -2.40 -6.34 -26.16
N LYS A 92 -3.19 -7.28 -25.65
CA LYS A 92 -2.78 -8.66 -25.41
C LYS A 92 -2.36 -9.25 -26.76
N ASP A 93 -1.06 -9.19 -27.06
CA ASP A 93 -0.50 -9.75 -28.28
C ASP A 93 -0.78 -11.26 -28.28
N ARG A 94 -1.62 -11.70 -29.22
CA ARG A 94 -2.07 -13.09 -29.37
C ARG A 94 -1.08 -13.92 -30.20
N SER A 95 0.16 -13.45 -30.35
CA SER A 95 1.20 -14.15 -31.14
C SER A 95 1.74 -15.41 -30.46
N ASP A 96 1.65 -15.51 -29.13
CA ASP A 96 2.23 -16.64 -28.36
C ASP A 96 1.32 -17.87 -28.27
N ALA A 97 0.12 -17.82 -28.85
CA ALA A 97 -0.83 -18.94 -28.88
C ALA A 97 -0.68 -19.83 -30.13
N ILE A 98 0.28 -19.52 -31.01
CA ILE A 98 0.55 -20.26 -32.25
C ILE A 98 2.05 -20.57 -32.33
N ILE A 99 2.59 -21.35 -31.39
CA ILE A 99 3.78 -22.20 -31.63
C ILE A 99 3.63 -23.48 -30.80
#